data_AF-A0A9P1AL06-F1
#
_entry.id   AF-A0A9P1AL06-F1
#
_cell.length_a   1.000
_cell.length_b   1.000
_cell.length_c   1.000
_cell.angle_alpha   90.00
_cell.angle_beta   90.00
_cell.angle_gamma   90.00
#
_symmetry.space_group_name_H-M   'P 1'
#
loop_
_entity.id
_entity.type
_entity.pdbx_description
1 polymer ?
#
loop_
_entity_poly.entity_id
_entity_poly.type
_entity_poly.pdbx_seq_one_letter_code
_entity_poly.pdbx_strand_id
1 'polypeptide(L)'
;MFFCCCWPIGKCAKVLAFFDTLIVAVFAYKSFGMLMDTFNNLHWTTILSFLFFTSFLICHILGTVFIVLAHQKKIARYCLPRLVLISGLTVCSIIVLIFMATYFAGSAQSVNAFLFRVYEYFFGVPLTDSDKVELKHELRYYGVAFFLLAFLFFIYNVFELWLTIKFKQTLNDFEPVPTEPTAPQLSHNPAFAEPPLKSYPNMA
;
A
#
# COMPACT_ATOMS: atom_id res chain seq x y z
N MET A 1 -1.46 -17.23 -13.45
CA MET A 1 -0.41 -17.34 -14.50
C MET A 1 -1.02 -17.05 -15.87
N PHE A 2 -1.51 -15.83 -16.14
CA PHE A 2 -2.23 -15.54 -17.40
C PHE A 2 -1.89 -14.21 -18.13
N PHE A 3 -1.04 -13.32 -17.60
CA PHE A 3 -0.74 -12.05 -18.34
C PHE A 3 0.72 -11.55 -18.30
N CYS A 4 1.69 -12.32 -17.76
CA CYS A 4 3.07 -11.82 -17.59
C CYS A 4 4.15 -12.43 -18.50
N CYS A 5 3.83 -13.36 -19.41
CA CYS A 5 4.87 -13.98 -20.24
C CYS A 5 5.35 -13.11 -21.41
N CYS A 6 4.61 -12.05 -21.79
CA CYS A 6 4.94 -11.25 -22.97
C CYS A 6 5.26 -9.77 -22.68
N TRP A 7 5.05 -9.29 -21.45
CA TRP A 7 5.32 -7.89 -21.10
C TRP A 7 6.65 -7.78 -20.33
N PRO A 8 7.60 -6.90 -20.72
CA PRO A 8 8.78 -6.64 -19.89
C PRO A 8 8.37 -6.29 -18.46
N ILE A 9 8.94 -7.04 -17.50
CA ILE A 9 8.58 -7.07 -16.08
C ILE A 9 8.48 -5.65 -15.48
N GLY A 10 9.41 -4.76 -15.86
CA GLY A 10 9.40 -3.37 -15.39
C GLY A 10 8.22 -2.52 -15.87
N LYS A 11 7.64 -2.79 -17.05
CA LYS A 11 6.43 -2.09 -17.49
C LYS A 11 5.20 -2.62 -16.74
N CYS A 12 5.13 -3.93 -16.48
CA CYS A 12 4.06 -4.54 -15.71
C CYS A 12 4.01 -3.98 -14.27
N ALA A 13 5.15 -3.96 -13.58
CA ALA A 13 5.24 -3.39 -12.22
C ALA A 13 4.80 -1.91 -12.15
N LYS A 14 5.11 -1.11 -13.17
CA LYS A 14 4.66 0.30 -13.26
C LYS A 14 3.14 0.41 -13.43
N VAL A 15 2.55 -0.41 -14.30
CA VAL A 15 1.10 -0.38 -14.56
C VAL A 15 0.33 -0.80 -13.31
N LEU A 16 0.78 -1.86 -12.61
CA LEU A 16 0.15 -2.28 -11.35
C LEU A 16 0.28 -1.18 -10.28
N ALA A 17 1.45 -0.55 -10.15
CA ALA A 17 1.63 0.54 -9.19
C ALA A 17 0.71 1.74 -9.47
N PHE A 18 0.52 2.09 -10.75
CA PHE A 18 -0.41 3.13 -11.15
C PHE A 18 -1.87 2.75 -10.87
N PHE A 19 -2.24 1.50 -11.19
CA PHE A 19 -3.59 0.97 -10.94
C PHE A 19 -3.95 1.02 -9.45
N ASP A 20 -3.05 0.60 -8.57
CA ASP A 20 -3.23 0.69 -7.12
C ASP A 20 -3.40 2.12 -6.64
N THR A 21 -2.57 3.02 -7.15
CA THR A 21 -2.64 4.44 -6.78
C THR A 21 -3.98 5.03 -7.22
N LEU A 22 -4.50 4.63 -8.38
CA LEU A 22 -5.80 5.04 -8.88
C LEU A 22 -6.93 4.53 -7.99
N ILE A 23 -6.91 3.25 -7.60
CA ILE A 23 -7.90 2.68 -6.68
C ILE A 23 -7.92 3.46 -5.35
N VAL A 24 -6.76 3.67 -4.75
CA VAL A 24 -6.64 4.40 -3.48
C VAL A 24 -7.06 5.87 -3.64
N ALA A 25 -6.76 6.50 -4.78
CA ALA A 25 -7.20 7.86 -5.06
C ALA A 25 -8.72 7.98 -5.15
N VAL A 26 -9.41 7.00 -5.75
CA VAL A 26 -10.88 6.96 -5.77
C VAL A 26 -11.45 6.85 -4.36
N PHE A 27 -10.87 6.00 -3.50
CA PHE A 27 -11.28 5.90 -2.09
C PHE A 27 -11.03 7.19 -1.31
N ALA A 28 -9.87 7.81 -1.48
CA ALA A 28 -9.56 9.09 -0.84
C ALA A 28 -10.51 10.21 -1.29
N TYR A 29 -10.85 10.26 -2.59
CA TYR A 29 -11.82 11.22 -3.12
C TYR A 29 -13.22 11.01 -2.53
N LYS A 30 -13.67 9.76 -2.43
CA LYS A 30 -14.95 9.44 -1.79
C LYS A 30 -14.96 9.78 -0.30
N SER A 31 -13.86 9.50 0.41
CA SER A 31 -13.71 9.88 1.82
C SER A 31 -13.72 11.40 2.00
N PHE A 32 -13.13 12.16 1.08
CA PHE A 32 -13.19 13.62 1.09
C PHE A 32 -14.63 14.12 0.86
N GLY A 33 -15.36 13.53 -0.08
CA GLY A 33 -16.78 13.84 -0.29
C GLY A 33 -17.61 13.64 0.98
N MET A 34 -17.45 12.48 1.64
CA MET A 34 -18.13 12.20 2.90
C MET A 34 -17.77 13.20 4.02
N LEU A 35 -16.51 13.66 4.07
CA LEU A 35 -16.09 14.69 5.03
C LEU A 35 -16.78 16.03 4.76
N MET A 36 -16.89 16.43 3.49
CA MET A 36 -17.56 17.67 3.09
C MET A 36 -19.06 17.62 3.36
N ASP A 37 -19.71 16.48 3.07
CA ASP A 37 -21.15 16.30 3.33
C ASP A 37 -21.47 16.30 4.82
N THR A 38 -20.54 15.83 5.66
CA THR A 38 -20.72 15.69 7.11
C THR A 38 -20.14 16.88 7.90
N PHE A 39 -19.74 17.96 7.22
CA PHE A 39 -19.02 19.07 7.85
C PHE A 39 -19.81 19.75 8.98
N ASN A 40 -21.14 19.77 8.88
CA ASN A 40 -22.02 20.37 9.89
C ASN A 40 -22.26 19.46 11.12
N ASN A 41 -22.10 18.14 11.00
CA ASN A 41 -22.31 17.15 12.07
C ASN A 41 -21.11 16.20 12.15
N LEU A 42 -19.95 16.77 12.46
CA LEU A 42 -18.67 16.10 12.30
C LEU A 42 -18.48 14.97 13.33
N HIS A 43 -18.55 13.72 12.87
CA HIS A 43 -18.16 12.56 13.66
C HIS A 43 -16.65 12.32 13.61
N TRP A 44 -16.04 12.01 14.76
CA TRP A 44 -14.60 11.69 14.88
C TRP A 44 -14.18 10.51 13.99
N THR A 45 -15.07 9.56 13.74
CA THR A 45 -14.84 8.42 12.85
C THR A 45 -14.60 8.85 11.41
N THR A 46 -15.34 9.86 10.92
CA THR A 46 -15.18 10.42 9.57
C THR A 46 -13.84 11.14 9.40
N ILE A 47 -13.41 11.89 10.42
CA ILE A 47 -12.10 12.55 10.45
C ILE A 47 -10.98 11.50 10.40
N LEU A 48 -11.08 10.47 11.25
CA LEU A 48 -10.09 9.41 11.31
C LEU A 48 -10.00 8.64 9.99
N SER A 49 -11.14 8.31 9.37
CA SER A 49 -11.14 7.65 8.05
C SER A 49 -10.48 8.51 6.97
N PHE A 50 -10.75 9.82 6.97
CA PHE A 50 -10.15 10.73 6.00
C PHE A 50 -8.63 10.81 6.15
N LEU A 51 -8.12 10.98 7.38
CA LEU A 51 -6.68 11.00 7.65
C LEU A 51 -6.00 9.68 7.27
N PHE A 52 -6.68 8.55 7.51
CA PHE A 52 -6.17 7.24 7.10
C PHE A 52 -6.06 7.11 5.58
N PHE A 53 -7.13 7.39 4.83
CA PHE A 53 -7.11 7.26 3.36
C PHE A 53 -6.17 8.26 2.68
N THR A 54 -6.04 9.47 3.20
CA THR A 54 -5.09 10.48 2.67
C THR A 54 -3.64 10.09 2.92
N SER A 55 -3.31 9.60 4.12
CA SER A 55 -1.97 9.09 4.43
C SER A 55 -1.62 7.90 3.53
N PHE A 56 -2.58 7.00 3.34
CA PHE A 56 -2.42 5.83 2.48
C PHE A 56 -2.22 6.21 1.01
N LEU A 57 -2.94 7.23 0.52
CA LEU A 57 -2.75 7.79 -0.82
C LEU A 57 -1.33 8.34 -1.01
N ILE A 58 -0.81 9.08 -0.03
CA ILE A 58 0.56 9.61 -0.07
C ILE A 58 1.58 8.47 -0.17
N CYS A 59 1.42 7.41 0.65
CA CYS A 59 2.29 6.24 0.58
C CYS A 59 2.26 5.55 -0.79
N HIS A 60 1.08 5.41 -1.40
CA HIS A 60 0.93 4.84 -2.74
C HIS A 60 1.56 5.71 -3.83
N ILE A 61 1.38 7.03 -3.76
CA ILE A 61 2.02 7.98 -4.70
C ILE A 61 3.54 7.87 -4.61
N LEU A 62 4.09 7.90 -3.38
CA LEU A 62 5.53 7.75 -3.17
C LEU A 62 6.02 6.41 -3.74
N GLY A 63 5.35 5.30 -3.42
CA GLY A 63 5.69 3.98 -3.94
C GLY A 63 5.71 3.93 -5.48
N THR A 64 4.77 4.61 -6.13
CA THR A 64 4.68 4.69 -7.59
C THR A 64 5.75 5.59 -8.19
N VAL A 65 6.08 6.72 -7.58
CA VAL A 65 7.19 7.57 -8.03
C VAL A 65 8.51 6.81 -7.95
N PHE A 66 8.76 6.12 -6.84
CA PHE A 66 9.98 5.36 -6.63
C PHE A 66 10.14 4.17 -7.60
N ILE A 67 9.06 3.47 -7.98
CA ILE A 67 9.14 2.40 -8.97
C ILE A 67 9.43 2.94 -10.38
N VAL A 68 8.90 4.12 -10.71
CA VAL A 68 9.21 4.82 -11.98
C VAL A 68 10.68 5.25 -12.01
N LEU A 69 11.18 5.83 -10.92
CA LEU A 69 12.59 6.20 -10.78
C LEU A 69 13.52 4.99 -10.83
N ALA A 70 13.15 3.86 -10.23
CA ALA A 70 13.91 2.61 -10.29
C ALA A 70 14.13 2.15 -11.74
N HIS A 71 13.09 2.25 -12.58
CA HIS A 71 13.17 1.93 -14.00
C HIS A 71 14.06 2.92 -14.78
N GLN A 72 13.99 4.22 -14.49
CA GLN A 72 14.78 5.22 -15.21
C GLN A 72 16.26 5.21 -14.82
N LYS A 73 16.55 5.11 -13.53
CA LYS A 73 17.91 5.14 -12.99
C LYS A 73 18.58 3.77 -12.95
N LYS A 74 17.84 2.69 -13.19
CA LYS A 74 18.30 1.29 -13.13
C LYS A 74 18.88 0.88 -11.77
N ILE A 75 18.42 1.48 -10.68
CA ILE A 75 18.91 1.24 -9.31
C ILE A 75 17.90 0.40 -8.53
N ALA A 76 18.32 -0.77 -8.03
CA ALA A 76 17.46 -1.70 -7.29
C ALA A 76 16.90 -1.12 -5.97
N ARG A 77 17.63 -0.21 -5.30
CA ARG A 77 17.25 0.34 -3.98
C ARG A 77 15.96 1.18 -4.02
N TYR A 78 15.66 1.80 -5.16
CA TYR A 78 14.40 2.54 -5.33
C TYR A 78 13.15 1.64 -5.36
N CYS A 79 13.30 0.32 -5.46
CA CYS A 79 12.16 -0.59 -5.32
C CYS A 79 11.72 -0.80 -3.85
N LEU A 80 12.57 -0.45 -2.86
CA LEU A 80 12.31 -0.76 -1.45
C LEU A 80 11.03 -0.12 -0.89
N PRO A 81 10.73 1.17 -1.11
CA PRO A 81 9.51 1.78 -0.57
C PRO A 81 8.24 1.06 -1.04
N ARG A 82 8.21 0.65 -2.31
CA ARG A 82 7.08 -0.11 -2.88
C ARG A 82 7.01 -1.51 -2.28
N LEU A 83 8.15 -2.20 -2.12
CA LEU A 83 8.19 -3.53 -1.52
C LEU A 83 7.69 -3.53 -0.06
N VAL A 84 8.07 -2.53 0.73
CA VAL A 84 7.61 -2.40 2.13
C VAL A 84 6.10 -2.11 2.19
N LEU A 85 5.59 -1.28 1.27
CA LEU A 85 4.16 -0.99 1.18
C LEU A 85 3.34 -2.26 0.86
N ILE A 86 3.73 -3.00 -0.19
CA ILE A 86 3.03 -4.22 -0.60
C ILE A 86 3.17 -5.31 0.48
N SER A 87 4.34 -5.46 1.12
CA SER A 87 4.52 -6.45 2.17
C SER A 87 3.64 -6.13 3.39
N GLY A 88 3.53 -4.86 3.79
CA GLY A 88 2.58 -4.43 4.81
C GLY A 88 1.14 -4.80 4.47
N LEU A 89 0.72 -4.56 3.22
CA LEU A 89 -0.62 -4.91 2.76
C LEU A 89 -0.86 -6.43 2.73
N THR A 90 0.12 -7.22 2.31
CA THR A 90 0.01 -8.68 2.38
C THR A 90 -0.22 -9.16 3.82
N VAL A 91 0.55 -8.67 4.78
CA VAL A 91 0.41 -9.05 6.19
C VAL A 91 -0.96 -8.64 6.74
N CYS A 92 -1.41 -7.42 6.48
CA CYS A 92 -2.74 -6.96 6.87
C CYS A 92 -3.85 -7.84 6.26
N SER A 93 -3.74 -8.17 4.98
CA SER A 93 -4.73 -9.04 4.31
C SER A 93 -4.74 -10.47 4.87
N ILE A 94 -3.58 -11.03 5.25
CA ILE A 94 -3.49 -12.34 5.93
C ILE A 94 -4.22 -12.29 7.28
N ILE A 95 -4.00 -11.24 8.08
CA ILE A 95 -4.66 -11.09 9.39
C ILE A 95 -6.18 -11.05 9.21
N VAL A 96 -6.67 -10.27 8.23
CA VAL A 96 -8.10 -10.20 7.91
C VAL A 96 -8.63 -11.57 7.47
N LEU A 97 -7.90 -12.30 6.64
CA LEU A 97 -8.29 -13.64 6.21
C LEU A 97 -8.36 -14.64 7.36
N ILE A 98 -7.40 -14.60 8.29
CA ILE A 98 -7.43 -15.43 9.51
C ILE A 98 -8.65 -15.07 10.35
N PHE A 99 -8.90 -13.79 10.57
CA PHE A 99 -10.08 -13.32 11.32
C PHE A 99 -11.37 -13.84 10.68
N MET A 100 -11.54 -13.69 9.36
CA MET A 100 -12.71 -14.16 8.64
C MET A 100 -12.82 -15.69 8.61
N ALA A 101 -11.70 -16.42 8.52
CA ALA A 101 -11.70 -17.88 8.60
C ALA A 101 -12.17 -18.35 9.98
N THR A 102 -11.69 -17.71 11.06
CA THR A 102 -12.15 -18.03 12.42
C THR A 102 -13.63 -17.69 12.62
N TYR A 103 -14.10 -16.59 12.05
CA TYR A 103 -15.51 -16.20 12.03
C TYR A 103 -16.39 -17.33 11.46
N PHE A 104 -16.05 -17.85 10.28
CA PHE A 104 -16.81 -18.93 9.65
C PHE A 104 -16.58 -20.31 10.26
N ALA A 105 -15.44 -20.54 10.91
CA ALA A 105 -15.11 -21.82 11.55
C ALA A 105 -15.86 -22.06 12.87
N GLY A 106 -16.51 -21.05 13.46
CA GLY A 106 -17.36 -21.24 14.63
C GLY A 106 -17.47 -20.05 15.58
N SER A 107 -16.64 -19.00 15.42
CA SER A 107 -16.71 -17.80 16.27
C SER A 107 -17.75 -16.78 15.83
N ALA A 108 -18.53 -17.04 14.77
CA ALA A 108 -19.55 -16.12 14.26
C ALA A 108 -20.51 -15.60 15.35
N GLN A 109 -20.93 -16.46 16.29
CA GLN A 109 -21.82 -16.01 17.38
C GLN A 109 -21.16 -14.99 18.32
N SER A 110 -19.88 -15.20 18.70
CA SER A 110 -19.17 -14.27 19.59
C SER A 110 -18.82 -12.97 18.89
N VAL A 111 -18.41 -13.04 17.61
CA VAL A 111 -18.11 -11.85 16.80
C VAL A 111 -19.37 -11.04 16.53
N ASN A 112 -20.49 -11.67 16.20
CA ASN A 112 -21.76 -10.97 15.99
C ASN A 112 -22.24 -10.30 17.28
N ALA A 113 -22.12 -10.98 18.42
CA ALA A 113 -22.45 -10.38 19.72
C ALA A 113 -21.55 -9.19 20.07
N PHE A 114 -20.26 -9.27 19.74
CA PHE A 114 -19.33 -8.15 19.90
C PHE A 114 -19.71 -6.96 19.01
N LEU A 115 -20.00 -7.21 17.73
CA LEU A 115 -20.43 -6.17 16.78
C LEU A 115 -21.71 -5.48 17.23
N PHE A 116 -22.69 -6.22 17.77
CA PHE A 116 -23.92 -5.63 18.31
C PHE A 116 -23.66 -4.76 19.54
N ARG A 117 -22.79 -5.19 20.47
CA ARG A 117 -22.42 -4.35 21.62
C ARG A 117 -21.71 -3.07 21.20
N VAL A 118 -20.83 -3.15 20.21
CA VAL A 118 -20.14 -1.98 19.66
C VAL A 118 -21.16 -1.04 19.01
N TYR A 119 -22.09 -1.56 18.22
CA TYR A 119 -23.15 -0.77 17.62
C TYR A 119 -24.03 -0.09 18.67
N GLU A 120 -24.52 -0.85 19.67
CA GLU A 120 -25.36 -0.31 20.75
C GLU A 120 -24.60 0.77 21.56
N TYR A 121 -23.29 0.60 21.76
CA TYR A 121 -22.44 1.60 22.41
C TYR A 121 -22.30 2.90 21.59
N PHE A 122 -22.08 2.79 20.28
CA PHE A 122 -21.85 3.95 19.42
C PHE A 122 -23.14 4.69 19.05
N PHE A 123 -24.24 3.98 18.86
CA PHE A 123 -25.51 4.56 18.40
C PHE A 123 -26.53 4.76 19.52
N GLY A 124 -26.31 4.19 20.71
CA GLY A 124 -27.20 4.36 21.86
C GLY A 124 -28.61 3.76 21.68
N VAL A 125 -28.82 3.00 20.61
CA VAL A 125 -30.10 2.35 20.29
C VAL A 125 -29.97 0.85 20.56
N PRO A 126 -30.75 0.29 21.50
CA PRO A 126 -30.77 -1.16 21.73
C PRO A 126 -31.40 -1.86 20.54
N LEU A 127 -30.76 -2.90 19.99
CA LEU A 127 -31.37 -3.69 18.92
C LEU A 127 -32.42 -4.65 19.50
N THR A 128 -33.59 -4.68 18.86
CA THR A 128 -34.65 -5.67 19.13
C THR A 128 -34.18 -7.08 18.74
N ASP A 129 -34.71 -8.12 19.37
CA ASP A 129 -34.30 -9.49 19.09
C ASP A 129 -34.66 -9.96 17.67
N SER A 130 -35.73 -9.41 17.07
CA SER A 130 -36.06 -9.58 15.65
C SER A 130 -34.94 -9.06 14.74
N ASP A 131 -34.48 -7.85 15.02
CA ASP A 131 -33.49 -7.13 14.22
C ASP A 131 -32.13 -7.81 14.31
N LYS A 132 -31.80 -8.39 15.48
CA LYS A 132 -30.59 -9.20 15.69
C LYS A 132 -30.58 -10.48 14.85
N VAL A 133 -31.72 -11.10 14.60
CA VAL A 133 -31.81 -12.32 13.78
C VAL A 133 -31.64 -11.98 12.30
N GLU A 134 -32.29 -10.91 11.84
CA GLU A 134 -32.16 -10.42 10.47
C GLU A 134 -30.72 -9.95 10.16
N LEU A 135 -30.13 -9.12 11.04
CA LEU A 135 -28.75 -8.66 10.89
C LEU A 135 -27.76 -9.83 10.86
N LYS A 136 -27.97 -10.90 11.64
CA LYS A 136 -27.08 -12.08 11.61
C LYS A 136 -27.05 -12.74 10.23
N HIS A 137 -28.19 -12.83 9.56
CA HIS A 137 -28.28 -13.44 8.25
C HIS A 137 -27.62 -12.56 7.18
N GLU A 138 -27.90 -11.26 7.20
CA GLU A 138 -27.27 -10.29 6.30
C GLU A 138 -25.75 -10.23 6.50
N LEU A 139 -25.31 -10.14 7.76
CA LEU A 139 -23.89 -10.05 8.11
C LEU A 139 -23.12 -11.29 7.68
N ARG A 140 -23.75 -12.47 7.70
CA ARG A 140 -23.14 -13.70 7.17
C ARG A 140 -22.96 -13.61 5.65
N TYR A 141 -23.95 -13.11 4.91
CA TYR A 141 -23.86 -12.94 3.46
C TYR A 141 -22.79 -11.91 3.07
N TYR A 142 -22.80 -10.73 3.71
CA TYR A 142 -21.76 -9.72 3.53
C TYR A 142 -20.37 -10.24 3.94
N GLY A 143 -20.30 -11.04 4.99
CA GLY A 143 -19.06 -11.69 5.43
C GLY A 143 -18.48 -12.62 4.38
N VAL A 144 -19.31 -13.40 3.66
CA VAL A 144 -18.83 -14.31 2.60
C VAL A 144 -18.31 -13.50 1.41
N ALA A 145 -19.04 -12.47 0.99
CA ALA A 145 -18.59 -11.58 -0.08
C ALA A 145 -17.27 -10.88 0.30
N PHE A 146 -17.15 -10.40 1.54
CA PHE A 146 -15.95 -9.77 2.05
C PHE A 146 -14.77 -10.75 2.13
N PHE A 147 -15.01 -12.01 2.53
CA PHE A 147 -13.97 -13.05 2.55
C PHE A 147 -13.43 -13.34 1.15
N LEU A 148 -14.30 -13.49 0.15
CA LEU A 148 -13.88 -13.69 -1.24
C LEU A 148 -13.08 -12.50 -1.77
N LEU A 149 -13.52 -11.27 -1.47
CA LEU A 149 -12.82 -10.06 -1.86
C LEU A 149 -11.43 -9.97 -1.18
N ALA A 150 -11.35 -10.24 0.13
CA ALA A 150 -10.10 -10.25 0.87
C ALA A 150 -9.14 -11.33 0.35
N PHE A 151 -9.67 -12.49 -0.06
CA PHE A 151 -8.88 -13.59 -0.62
C PHE A 151 -8.31 -13.23 -2.00
N LEU A 152 -9.13 -12.66 -2.87
CA LEU A 152 -8.68 -12.14 -4.16
C LEU A 152 -7.64 -11.03 -3.99
N PHE A 153 -7.87 -10.12 -3.04
CA PHE A 153 -6.92 -9.06 -2.72
C PHE A 153 -5.60 -9.63 -2.20
N PHE A 154 -5.61 -10.67 -1.35
CA PHE A 154 -4.40 -11.34 -0.91
C PHE A 154 -3.61 -11.95 -2.08
N ILE A 155 -4.29 -12.68 -2.97
CA ILE A 155 -3.65 -13.25 -4.17
C ILE A 155 -3.03 -12.14 -5.03
N TYR A 156 -3.76 -11.04 -5.21
CA TYR A 156 -3.28 -9.87 -5.94
C TYR A 156 -1.99 -9.29 -5.32
N ASN A 157 -1.96 -9.06 -4.00
CA ASN A 157 -0.78 -8.53 -3.33
C ASN A 157 0.42 -9.49 -3.40
N VAL A 158 0.20 -10.81 -3.27
CA VAL A 158 1.27 -11.81 -3.42
C VAL A 158 1.85 -11.80 -4.83
N PHE A 159 1.00 -11.71 -5.83
CA PHE A 159 1.41 -11.61 -7.23
C PHE A 159 2.22 -10.33 -7.48
N GLU A 160 1.77 -9.20 -6.95
CA GLU A 160 2.47 -7.92 -7.09
C GLU A 160 3.82 -7.91 -6.36
N LEU A 161 3.87 -8.48 -5.14
CA LEU A 161 5.10 -8.62 -4.37
C LEU A 161 6.12 -9.45 -5.16
N TRP A 162 5.70 -10.58 -5.71
CA TRP A 162 6.55 -11.45 -6.53
C TRP A 162 7.08 -10.72 -7.77
N LEU A 163 6.21 -9.99 -8.49
CA LEU A 163 6.61 -9.19 -9.65
C LEU A 163 7.61 -8.10 -9.28
N THR A 164 7.40 -7.41 -8.17
CA THR A 164 8.26 -6.31 -7.72
C THR A 164 9.62 -6.83 -7.27
N ILE A 165 9.68 -8.00 -6.62
CA ILE A 165 10.93 -8.69 -6.29
C ILE A 165 11.67 -9.11 -7.57
N LYS A 166 10.96 -9.70 -8.54
CA LYS A 166 11.55 -10.07 -9.84
C LYS A 166 12.07 -8.85 -10.58
N PHE A 167 11.34 -7.74 -10.56
CA PHE A 167 11.79 -6.48 -11.14
C PHE A 167 13.07 -5.98 -10.45
N LYS A 168 13.12 -5.99 -9.11
CA LYS A 168 14.32 -5.63 -8.36
C LYS A 168 15.54 -6.46 -8.78
N GLN A 169 15.38 -7.77 -8.98
CA GLN A 169 16.45 -8.67 -9.42
C GLN A 169 16.96 -8.38 -10.85
N THR A 170 16.14 -7.74 -11.68
CA THR A 170 16.54 -7.35 -13.05
C THR A 170 17.27 -6.00 -13.12
N LEU A 171 17.36 -5.28 -11.99
CA LEU A 171 18.05 -3.99 -11.89
C LEU A 171 19.46 -4.21 -11.35
N ASN A 172 20.37 -3.30 -11.73
CA ASN A 172 21.73 -3.35 -11.21
C ASN A 172 21.69 -2.96 -9.71
N ASP A 173 22.43 -3.71 -8.91
CA ASP A 173 22.81 -3.23 -7.59
C ASP A 173 23.74 -2.03 -7.77
N PHE A 174 23.58 -1.03 -6.91
CA PHE A 174 24.40 0.18 -6.96
C PHE A 174 25.84 -0.23 -6.63
N GLU A 175 26.77 -0.10 -7.58
CA GLU A 175 28.19 -0.18 -7.28
C GLU A 175 28.52 0.95 -6.30
N PRO A 176 28.94 0.67 -5.06
CA PRO A 176 29.35 1.72 -4.14
C PRO A 176 30.53 2.46 -4.78
N VAL A 177 30.46 3.79 -4.78
CA VAL A 177 31.59 4.62 -5.20
C VAL A 177 32.79 4.21 -4.34
N PRO A 178 33.94 3.80 -4.94
CA PRO A 178 35.10 3.39 -4.17
C PRO A 178 35.51 4.51 -3.23
N THR A 179 35.43 4.26 -1.92
CA THR A 179 35.88 5.20 -0.88
C THR A 179 37.38 5.04 -0.56
N GLU A 180 38.13 4.35 -1.41
CA GLU A 180 39.58 4.24 -1.28
C GLU A 180 40.26 5.52 -1.81
N PRO A 181 41.24 6.09 -1.09
CA PRO A 181 41.98 7.29 -1.52
C PRO A 181 42.92 7.03 -2.72
N THR A 182 42.77 5.90 -3.42
CA THR A 182 43.66 5.45 -4.50
C THR A 182 42.88 4.77 -5.62
N ALA A 183 41.68 5.25 -5.95
CA ALA A 183 41.01 4.83 -7.17
C ALA A 183 41.76 5.40 -8.40
N PRO A 184 42.09 4.58 -9.42
CA PRO A 184 42.68 5.08 -10.66
C PRO A 184 41.74 6.11 -11.27
N GLN A 185 42.30 7.24 -11.71
CA GLN A 185 41.52 8.33 -12.29
C GLN A 185 40.56 7.79 -13.35
N LEU A 186 39.26 8.08 -13.17
CA LEU A 186 38.27 7.89 -14.23
C LEU A 186 38.84 8.51 -15.51
N SER A 187 38.89 7.71 -16.57
CA SER A 187 39.28 8.15 -17.90
C SER A 187 38.66 9.52 -18.19
N HIS A 188 39.52 10.51 -18.38
CA HIS A 188 39.20 11.90 -18.65
C HIS A 188 38.05 12.01 -19.66
N ASN A 189 36.85 12.37 -19.19
CA ASN A 189 35.73 12.71 -20.07
C ASN A 189 35.73 14.25 -20.23
N PRO A 190 36.19 14.79 -21.38
CA PRO A 190 36.38 16.22 -21.57
C PRO A 190 35.06 17.02 -21.62
N ALA A 191 33.90 16.36 -21.59
CA ALA A 191 32.59 17.01 -21.62
C ALA A 191 32.10 17.55 -20.26
N PHE A 192 32.76 17.22 -19.14
CA PHE A 192 32.35 17.61 -17.79
C PHE A 192 33.49 18.28 -16.98
N ALA A 193 34.32 19.08 -17.63
CA ALA A 193 35.24 19.96 -16.91
C ALA A 193 34.44 21.09 -16.23
N GLU A 194 34.01 20.87 -14.98
CA GLU A 194 33.55 21.97 -14.12
C GLU A 194 34.71 22.96 -13.88
N PRO A 195 34.45 24.29 -13.85
CA PRO A 195 35.50 25.26 -13.57
C PRO A 195 35.96 25.17 -12.10
N PRO A 196 37.23 25.49 -11.80
CA PRO A 196 37.84 25.15 -10.52
C PRO A 196 37.17 25.88 -9.35
N LEU A 197 36.78 25.09 -8.33
CA LEU A 197 36.31 25.56 -7.04
C LEU A 197 37.36 26.45 -6.36
N LYS A 198 36.90 27.61 -5.91
CA LYS A 198 37.63 28.63 -5.12
C LYS A 198 38.22 27.99 -3.86
N SER A 199 39.55 27.98 -3.72
CA SER A 199 40.21 27.51 -2.50
C SER A 199 40.02 28.54 -1.39
N TYR A 200 39.42 28.15 -0.27
CA TYR A 200 39.52 28.93 0.97
C TYR A 200 40.77 28.50 1.73
N PRO A 201 41.62 29.44 2.19
CA PRO A 201 42.81 29.11 2.96
C PRO A 201 42.43 28.66 4.37
N ASN A 202 43.11 27.60 4.82
CA ASN A 202 42.96 26.98 6.13
C ASN A 202 43.11 28.01 7.26
N MET A 203 42.11 28.12 8.14
CA MET A 203 42.28 28.75 9.44
C MET A 203 42.93 27.73 10.37
N ALA A 204 44.21 27.98 10.71
CA ALA A 204 44.88 27.38 11.85
C ALA A 204 44.45 28.09 13.15
#